data_AF-A0A7Z9MVU0-F1
#
_entry.id   AF-A0A7Z9MVU0-F1
#
_cell.length_a   1.000
_cell.length_b   1.000
_cell.length_c   1.000
_cell.angle_alpha   90.00
_cell.angle_beta   90.00
_cell.angle_gamma   90.00
#
_symmetry.space_group_name_H-M   'P 1'
#
loop_
_entity.id
_entity.type
_entity.pdbx_description
1 polymer ?
#
loop_
_entity_poly.entity_id
_entity_poly.type
_entity_poly.pdbx_seq_one_letter_code
_entity_poly.pdbx_strand_id
1 'polypeptide(L)'
;MVKIEKYIEKAKRTYLVGQLEQARKNYLAVLQLDPYYTDALHGLGQIASQNGDNKLSVFYLERAAAIDKNRPDVLADLGVAYRLVGNLMRAELNLKKAIILQPENPHFHYNLGLVLGDQTRFDEAAEVYQHTINLSPNHTLALNNLANILKRQNKLDDAINFYERSISADQNYAPAHKNLADVYETSGDVDSARYHFSSAIRIGHDVGAKIREAILLPVIPDSLDQILEYRHKTSERLDQLTDQKIIIEDPLRQIGATNFLMAYHGMDDCLIQSKLANLYVKSCSALSFEAPHCAKWTPERAGEKYKIGFVSKFFFNHTIQRLNKGLIFGLPRDR
;
A
#
# COMPACT_ATOMS: atom_id res chain seq x y z
N MET A 1 33.82 30.30 8.22
CA MET A 1 32.53 30.27 8.92
C MET A 1 31.44 31.04 8.15
N VAL A 2 31.55 32.35 7.93
CA VAL A 2 30.54 33.19 7.22
C VAL A 2 30.05 32.62 5.87
N LYS A 3 30.93 32.00 5.06
CA LYS A 3 30.52 31.39 3.79
C LYS A 3 29.65 30.13 3.96
N ILE A 4 29.94 29.28 4.95
CA ILE A 4 29.19 28.04 5.22
C ILE A 4 27.76 28.40 5.69
N GLU A 5 27.65 29.32 6.65
CA GLU A 5 26.36 29.81 7.18
C GLU A 5 25.46 30.33 6.07
N LYS A 6 26.00 31.13 5.14
CA LYS A 6 25.24 31.62 3.98
C LYS A 6 24.73 30.48 3.09
N TYR A 7 25.55 29.46 2.82
CA TYR A 7 25.12 28.34 1.98
C TYR A 7 24.10 27.45 2.69
N ILE A 8 24.25 27.19 3.99
CA ILE A 8 23.31 26.34 4.73
C ILE A 8 21.94 27.02 4.89
N GLU A 9 21.89 28.32 5.17
CA GLU A 9 20.62 29.07 5.22
C GLU A 9 19.92 29.04 3.87
N LYS A 10 20.68 29.26 2.78
CA LYS A 10 20.14 29.20 1.43
C LYS A 10 19.65 27.78 1.10
N ALA A 11 20.37 26.74 1.52
CA ALA A 11 19.96 25.35 1.34
C ALA A 11 18.65 25.05 2.05
N LYS A 12 18.55 25.37 3.36
CA LYS A 12 17.33 25.20 4.16
C LYS A 12 16.15 25.97 3.56
N ARG A 13 16.34 27.24 3.15
CA ARG A 13 15.29 28.04 2.52
C ARG A 13 14.80 27.43 1.20
N THR A 14 15.72 27.03 0.32
CA THR A 14 15.37 26.43 -0.98
C THR A 14 14.72 25.06 -0.83
N TYR A 15 15.11 24.29 0.19
CA TYR A 15 14.46 23.04 0.56
C TYR A 15 13.00 23.25 0.99
N LEU A 16 12.75 24.23 1.88
CA LEU A 16 11.40 24.54 2.38
C LEU A 16 10.42 24.97 1.28
N VAL A 17 10.90 25.64 0.22
CA VAL A 17 10.06 26.04 -0.93
C VAL A 17 10.01 24.98 -2.04
N GLY A 18 10.51 23.76 -1.78
CA GLY A 18 10.46 22.64 -2.72
C GLY A 18 11.48 22.71 -3.88
N GLN A 19 12.42 23.64 -3.86
CA GLN A 19 13.48 23.75 -4.87
C GLN A 19 14.62 22.76 -4.56
N LEU A 20 14.32 21.45 -4.62
CA LEU A 20 15.21 20.38 -4.15
C LEU A 20 16.56 20.36 -4.85
N GLU A 21 16.61 20.57 -6.17
CA GLU A 21 17.88 20.62 -6.90
C GLU A 21 18.76 21.81 -6.50
N GLN A 22 18.14 22.96 -6.19
CA GLN A 22 18.89 24.12 -5.72
C GLN A 22 19.37 23.92 -4.28
N ALA A 23 18.54 23.33 -3.42
CA ALA A 23 18.90 22.95 -2.06
C ALA A 23 20.09 21.98 -2.06
N ARG A 24 20.02 20.93 -2.89
CA ARG A 24 21.08 19.94 -3.09
C ARG A 24 22.40 20.61 -3.49
N LYS A 25 22.39 21.51 -4.47
CA LYS A 25 23.60 22.26 -4.88
C LYS A 25 24.21 23.05 -3.72
N ASN A 26 23.38 23.73 -2.91
CA ASN A 26 23.87 24.48 -1.76
C ASN A 26 24.43 23.57 -0.66
N TYR A 27 23.78 22.45 -0.36
CA TYR A 27 24.31 21.47 0.61
C TYR A 27 25.63 20.84 0.14
N LEU A 28 25.76 20.51 -1.15
CA LEU A 28 27.03 20.02 -1.71
C LEU A 28 28.14 21.08 -1.62
N ALA A 29 27.82 22.36 -1.84
CA ALA A 29 28.78 23.44 -1.64
C ALA A 29 29.21 23.57 -0.18
N VAL A 30 28.32 23.32 0.79
CA VAL A 30 28.69 23.22 2.21
C VAL A 30 29.67 22.06 2.42
N LEU A 31 29.39 20.87 1.87
CA LEU A 31 30.26 19.70 2.05
C LEU A 31 31.62 19.80 1.34
N GLN A 32 31.74 20.66 0.31
CA GLN A 32 33.04 21.00 -0.27
C GLN A 32 33.90 21.84 0.66
N LEU A 33 33.27 22.68 1.49
CA LEU A 33 33.96 23.53 2.47
C LEU A 33 34.21 22.78 3.79
N ASP A 34 33.27 21.94 4.20
CA ASP A 34 33.35 21.09 5.39
C ASP A 34 32.67 19.73 5.13
N PRO A 35 33.47 18.68 4.82
CA PRO A 35 32.95 17.33 4.55
C PRO A 35 32.23 16.65 5.73
N TYR A 36 32.31 17.21 6.94
CA TYR A 36 31.73 16.68 8.17
C TYR A 36 30.54 17.50 8.68
N TYR A 37 30.06 18.47 7.88
CA TYR A 37 28.93 19.31 8.28
C TYR A 37 27.62 18.50 8.33
N THR A 38 27.19 18.17 9.54
CA THR A 38 26.13 17.18 9.80
C THR A 38 24.78 17.61 9.21
N ASP A 39 24.39 18.87 9.35
CA ASP A 39 23.14 19.40 8.78
C ASP A 39 23.07 19.30 7.25
N ALA A 40 24.22 19.42 6.56
CA ALA A 40 24.26 19.31 5.11
C ALA A 40 24.18 17.85 4.64
N LEU A 41 24.81 16.92 5.38
CA LEU A 41 24.64 15.49 5.17
C LEU A 41 23.18 15.08 5.39
N HIS A 42 22.57 15.53 6.50
CA HIS A 42 21.16 15.25 6.81
C HIS A 42 20.23 15.76 5.71
N GLY A 43 20.37 17.03 5.30
CA GLY A 43 19.55 17.60 4.23
C GLY A 43 19.70 16.87 2.88
N LEU A 44 20.91 16.42 2.53
CA LEU A 44 21.12 15.60 1.33
C LEU A 44 20.48 14.20 1.46
N GLY A 45 20.52 13.61 2.65
CA GLY A 45 19.84 12.35 2.95
C GLY A 45 18.32 12.45 2.78
N GLN A 46 17.71 13.55 3.24
CA GLN A 46 16.29 13.83 3.08
C GLN A 46 15.91 14.05 1.61
N ILE A 47 16.69 14.84 0.86
CA ILE A 47 16.47 15.04 -0.58
C ILE A 47 16.57 13.71 -1.33
N ALA A 48 17.58 12.88 -1.02
CA ALA A 48 17.73 11.57 -1.65
C ALA A 48 16.53 10.66 -1.39
N SER A 49 16.00 10.66 -0.16
CA SER A 49 14.78 9.90 0.17
C SER A 49 13.56 10.41 -0.59
N GLN A 50 13.36 11.73 -0.70
CA GLN A 50 12.26 12.32 -1.48
C GLN A 50 12.33 11.98 -2.97
N ASN A 51 13.53 11.86 -3.52
CA ASN A 51 13.76 11.45 -4.90
C ASN A 51 13.66 9.93 -5.11
N GLY A 52 13.42 9.15 -4.05
CA GLY A 52 13.37 7.68 -4.09
C GLY A 52 14.74 6.98 -4.13
N ASP A 53 15.84 7.72 -4.06
CA ASP A 53 17.20 7.17 -4.00
C ASP A 53 17.55 6.76 -2.56
N ASN A 54 16.88 5.71 -2.08
CA ASN A 54 16.95 5.26 -0.69
C ASN A 54 18.36 4.80 -0.29
N LYS A 55 19.15 4.28 -1.23
CA LYS A 55 20.55 3.89 -0.98
C LYS A 55 21.43 5.11 -0.74
N LEU A 56 21.27 6.16 -1.57
CA LEU A 56 21.98 7.41 -1.37
C LEU A 56 21.54 8.12 -0.07
N SER A 57 20.26 8.01 0.27
CA SER A 57 19.75 8.50 1.56
C SER A 57 20.46 7.84 2.75
N VAL A 58 20.55 6.51 2.77
CA VAL A 58 21.31 5.76 3.78
C VAL A 58 22.76 6.22 3.84
N PHE A 59 23.43 6.39 2.70
CA PHE A 59 24.83 6.82 2.65
C PHE A 59 25.07 8.17 3.37
N TYR A 60 24.24 9.19 3.09
CA TYR A 60 24.40 10.49 3.73
C TYR A 60 24.00 10.46 5.22
N LEU A 61 22.93 9.74 5.56
CA LEU A 61 22.43 9.67 6.93
C LEU A 61 23.33 8.85 7.86
N GLU A 62 23.96 7.76 7.38
CA GLU A 62 24.98 7.01 8.13
C GLU A 62 26.17 7.92 8.48
N ARG A 63 26.63 8.75 7.53
CA ARG A 63 27.71 9.70 7.78
C ARG A 63 27.31 10.77 8.80
N ALA A 64 26.09 11.31 8.68
CA ALA A 64 25.57 12.29 9.63
C ALA A 64 25.52 11.70 11.06
N ALA A 65 24.93 10.51 11.22
CA ALA A 65 24.80 9.82 12.49
C ALA A 65 26.15 9.36 13.09
N ALA A 66 27.17 9.13 12.25
CA ALA A 66 28.52 8.79 12.71
C ALA A 66 29.24 10.00 13.34
N ILE A 67 28.96 11.21 12.86
CA ILE A 67 29.55 12.45 13.35
C ILE A 67 28.83 12.94 14.61
N ASP A 68 27.49 12.99 14.56
CA ASP A 68 26.66 13.37 15.70
C ASP A 68 25.69 12.23 16.08
N LYS A 69 26.08 11.48 17.11
CA LYS A 69 25.33 10.30 17.58
C LYS A 69 24.08 10.66 18.39
N ASN A 70 23.92 11.92 18.79
CA ASN A 70 22.84 12.39 19.67
C ASN A 70 21.79 13.22 18.91
N ARG A 71 21.65 12.99 17.60
CA ARG A 71 20.65 13.63 16.73
C ARG A 71 19.46 12.69 16.48
N PRO A 72 18.37 12.79 17.26
CA PRO A 72 17.24 11.88 17.12
C PRO A 72 16.53 12.00 15.76
N ASP A 73 16.50 13.20 15.19
CA ASP A 73 15.99 13.49 13.84
C ASP A 73 16.75 12.72 12.76
N VAL A 74 18.09 12.76 12.79
CA VAL A 74 18.95 12.02 11.85
C VAL A 74 18.79 10.51 12.03
N LEU A 75 18.73 10.03 13.28
CA LEU A 75 18.56 8.60 13.57
C LEU A 75 17.19 8.09 13.11
N ALA A 76 16.12 8.87 13.28
CA ALA A 76 14.79 8.53 12.80
C ALA A 76 14.73 8.47 11.26
N ASP A 77 15.29 9.48 10.58
CA ASP A 77 15.37 9.51 9.12
C ASP A 77 16.22 8.34 8.59
N LEU A 78 17.32 8.00 9.27
CA LEU A 78 18.14 6.83 8.94
C LEU A 78 17.35 5.53 9.12
N GLY A 79 16.54 5.44 10.18
CA GLY A 79 15.63 4.33 10.41
C GLY A 79 14.63 4.14 9.27
N VAL A 80 14.00 5.23 8.82
CA VAL A 80 13.09 5.24 7.67
C VAL A 80 13.83 4.82 6.38
N ALA A 81 15.02 5.37 6.13
CA ALA A 81 15.82 5.03 4.95
C ALA A 81 16.19 3.53 4.93
N TYR A 82 16.58 2.96 6.08
CA TYR A 82 16.84 1.53 6.20
C TYR A 82 15.59 0.67 5.97
N ARG A 83 14.42 1.11 6.43
CA ARG A 83 13.14 0.43 6.16
C ARG A 83 12.89 0.35 4.65
N LEU A 84 13.09 1.46 3.95
CA LEU A 84 12.86 1.56 2.50
C LEU A 84 13.83 0.72 1.66
N VAL A 85 15.05 0.45 2.15
CA VAL A 85 15.98 -0.50 1.51
C VAL A 85 15.81 -1.95 2.01
N GLY A 86 14.83 -2.22 2.87
CA GLY A 86 14.52 -3.55 3.40
C GLY A 86 15.42 -4.02 4.56
N ASN A 87 16.29 -3.17 5.09
CA ASN A 87 17.11 -3.52 6.26
C ASN A 87 16.36 -3.22 7.56
N LEU A 88 15.35 -4.04 7.84
CA LEU A 88 14.42 -3.82 8.96
C LEU A 88 15.11 -3.86 10.34
N MET A 89 16.19 -4.65 10.49
CA MET A 89 16.95 -4.73 11.73
C MET A 89 17.65 -3.41 12.05
N ARG A 90 18.34 -2.81 11.06
CA ARG A 90 18.97 -1.49 11.26
C ARG A 90 17.94 -0.37 11.37
N ALA A 91 16.79 -0.50 10.71
CA ALA A 91 15.68 0.45 10.84
C ALA A 91 15.20 0.53 12.29
N GLU A 92 14.85 -0.62 12.87
CA GLU A 92 14.39 -0.74 14.26
C GLU A 92 15.42 -0.21 15.25
N LEU A 93 16.70 -0.58 15.08
CA LEU A 93 17.78 -0.14 15.97
C LEU A 93 17.89 1.38 16.03
N ASN A 94 17.87 2.07 14.88
CA ASN A 94 18.04 3.52 14.84
C ASN A 94 16.79 4.25 15.36
N LEU A 95 15.59 3.74 15.09
CA LEU A 95 14.35 4.31 15.65
C LEU A 95 14.29 4.16 17.18
N LYS A 96 14.70 3.01 17.73
CA LYS A 96 14.81 2.83 19.18
C LYS A 96 15.79 3.83 19.81
N LYS A 97 16.92 4.11 19.15
CA LYS A 97 17.85 5.15 19.62
C LYS A 97 17.23 6.55 19.57
N ALA A 98 16.51 6.88 18.50
CA ALA A 98 15.81 8.17 18.39
C ALA A 98 14.76 8.33 19.51
N ILE A 99 14.01 7.27 19.83
CA ILE A 99 13.03 7.25 20.93
C ILE A 99 13.71 7.42 22.29
N ILE A 100 14.87 6.79 22.53
CA ILE A 100 15.62 6.97 23.80
C ILE A 100 16.01 8.44 23.98
N LEU A 101 16.41 9.12 22.91
CA LEU A 101 16.83 10.53 22.96
C LEU A 101 15.63 11.49 23.07
N GLN A 102 14.48 11.13 22.50
CA GLN A 102 13.26 11.94 22.54
C GLN A 102 12.01 11.04 22.64
N PRO A 103 11.63 10.59 23.85
CA PRO A 103 10.59 9.58 24.04
C PRO A 103 9.18 10.07 23.69
N GLU A 104 8.92 11.37 23.82
CA GLU A 104 7.60 11.97 23.60
C GLU A 104 7.33 12.35 22.13
N ASN A 105 8.16 11.90 21.18
CA ASN A 105 7.96 12.20 19.76
C ASN A 105 7.09 11.12 19.07
N PRO A 106 5.81 11.39 18.75
CA PRO A 106 4.91 10.40 18.16
C PRO A 106 5.38 9.90 16.79
N HIS A 107 6.12 10.70 16.01
CA HIS A 107 6.58 10.28 14.69
C HIS A 107 7.61 9.15 14.76
N PHE A 108 8.44 9.12 15.80
CA PHE A 108 9.45 8.06 15.96
C PHE A 108 8.79 6.74 16.32
N HIS A 109 7.80 6.77 17.21
CA HIS A 109 6.97 5.60 17.53
C HIS A 109 6.19 5.13 16.31
N TYR A 110 5.51 6.02 15.58
CA TYR A 110 4.81 5.66 14.35
C TYR A 110 5.72 4.94 13.34
N ASN A 111 6.93 5.48 13.11
CA ASN A 111 7.91 4.88 12.22
C ASN A 111 8.41 3.51 12.73
N LEU A 112 8.57 3.34 14.06
CA LEU A 112 8.87 2.04 14.65
C LEU A 112 7.74 1.03 14.40
N GLY A 113 6.48 1.46 14.58
CA GLY A 113 5.30 0.63 14.28
C GLY A 113 5.28 0.16 12.83
N LEU A 114 5.65 1.02 11.87
CA LEU A 114 5.79 0.63 10.46
C LEU A 114 6.86 -0.46 10.26
N VAL A 115 8.03 -0.33 10.90
CA VAL A 115 9.10 -1.34 10.82
C VAL A 115 8.65 -2.67 11.42
N LEU A 116 7.98 -2.66 12.57
CA LEU A 116 7.45 -3.86 13.22
C LEU A 116 6.38 -4.54 12.35
N GLY A 117 5.51 -3.75 11.70
CA GLY A 117 4.54 -4.24 10.73
C GLY A 117 5.19 -4.92 9.52
N ASP A 118 6.25 -4.32 8.95
CA ASP A 118 7.03 -4.91 7.85
C ASP A 118 7.75 -6.21 8.28
N GLN A 119 8.11 -6.31 9.57
CA GLN A 119 8.65 -7.53 10.19
C GLN A 119 7.56 -8.54 10.59
N THR A 120 6.28 -8.27 10.31
CA THR A 120 5.12 -9.10 10.68
C THR A 120 4.89 -9.27 12.19
N ARG A 121 5.50 -8.42 13.02
CA ARG A 121 5.34 -8.37 14.49
C ARG A 121 4.14 -7.52 14.86
N PHE A 122 2.94 -7.98 14.50
CA PHE A 122 1.72 -7.17 14.56
C PHE A 122 1.29 -6.77 15.97
N ASP A 123 1.52 -7.62 16.97
CA ASP A 123 1.13 -7.31 18.36
C ASP A 123 1.99 -6.16 18.91
N GLU A 124 3.31 -6.21 18.69
CA GLU A 124 4.22 -5.12 19.06
C GLU A 124 3.94 -3.84 18.26
N ALA A 125 3.60 -3.96 16.97
CA ALA A 125 3.21 -2.82 16.15
C ALA A 125 1.93 -2.15 16.71
N ALA A 126 0.95 -2.93 17.16
CA ALA A 126 -0.27 -2.42 17.76
C ALA A 126 0.00 -1.63 19.04
N GLU A 127 0.86 -2.15 19.93
CA GLU A 127 1.28 -1.43 21.15
C GLU A 127 1.94 -0.10 20.83
N VAL A 128 2.85 -0.08 19.85
CA VAL A 128 3.56 1.14 19.43
C VAL A 128 2.62 2.15 18.76
N TYR A 129 1.66 1.70 17.94
CA TYR A 129 0.64 2.60 17.40
C TYR A 129 -0.28 3.13 18.48
N GLN A 130 -0.67 2.32 19.46
CA GLN A 130 -1.46 2.79 20.60
C GLN A 130 -0.70 3.86 21.39
N HIS A 131 0.61 3.68 21.62
CA HIS A 131 1.44 4.69 22.26
C HIS A 131 1.54 5.98 21.42
N THR A 132 1.68 5.85 20.10
CA THR A 132 1.63 6.99 19.16
C THR A 132 0.32 7.78 19.30
N ILE A 133 -0.81 7.07 19.41
CA ILE A 133 -2.15 7.66 19.57
C ILE A 133 -2.29 8.32 20.96
N ASN A 134 -1.67 7.78 22.00
CA ASN A 134 -1.69 8.41 23.33
C ASN A 134 -0.92 9.74 23.32
N LEU A 135 0.20 9.81 22.60
CA LEU A 135 0.98 11.04 22.42
C LEU A 135 0.30 12.04 21.47
N SER A 136 -0.39 11.53 20.44
CA SER A 136 -1.09 12.34 19.44
C SER A 136 -2.45 11.69 19.08
N PRO A 137 -3.53 12.05 19.81
CA PRO A 137 -4.84 11.41 19.68
C PRO A 137 -5.47 11.45 18.28
N ASN A 138 -5.09 12.44 17.47
CA ASN A 138 -5.57 12.65 16.10
C ASN A 138 -4.53 12.21 15.05
N HIS A 139 -3.59 11.32 15.38
CA HIS A 139 -2.61 10.82 14.42
C HIS A 139 -3.25 9.85 13.41
N THR A 140 -3.86 10.39 12.35
CA THR A 140 -4.61 9.69 11.29
C THR A 140 -3.97 8.36 10.86
N LEU A 141 -2.68 8.37 10.49
CA LEU A 141 -2.01 7.17 9.99
C LEU A 141 -1.87 6.06 11.04
N ALA A 142 -1.70 6.41 12.31
CA ALA A 142 -1.56 5.44 13.40
C ALA A 142 -2.91 4.81 13.74
N LEU A 143 -3.97 5.64 13.78
CA LEU A 143 -5.35 5.18 13.94
C LEU A 143 -5.72 4.15 12.85
N ASN A 144 -5.47 4.49 11.58
CA ASN A 144 -5.74 3.60 10.46
C ASN A 144 -4.88 2.31 10.49
N ASN A 145 -3.60 2.39 10.86
CA ASN A 145 -2.75 1.19 10.89
C ASN A 145 -3.09 0.26 12.07
N LEU A 146 -3.46 0.81 13.23
CA LEU A 146 -3.98 0.02 14.34
C LEU A 146 -5.30 -0.67 13.97
N ALA A 147 -6.22 0.05 13.34
CA ALA A 147 -7.47 -0.52 12.81
C ALA A 147 -7.22 -1.67 11.82
N ASN A 148 -6.20 -1.57 10.97
CA ASN A 148 -5.80 -2.65 10.06
C ASN A 148 -5.31 -3.90 10.79
N ILE A 149 -4.57 -3.74 11.89
CA ILE A 149 -4.14 -4.86 12.73
C ILE A 149 -5.35 -5.49 13.43
N LEU A 150 -6.24 -4.70 14.00
CA LEU A 150 -7.47 -5.17 14.65
C LEU A 150 -8.39 -5.92 13.67
N LYS A 151 -8.55 -5.40 12.45
CA LYS A 151 -9.26 -6.08 11.35
C LYS A 151 -8.67 -7.46 11.08
N ARG A 152 -7.33 -7.57 11.01
CA ARG A 152 -6.63 -8.85 10.80
C ARG A 152 -6.82 -9.82 11.97
N GLN A 153 -6.94 -9.31 13.18
CA GLN A 153 -7.24 -10.08 14.38
C GLN A 153 -8.75 -10.42 14.52
N ASN A 154 -9.57 -10.08 13.52
CA ASN A 154 -11.03 -10.26 13.53
C ASN A 154 -11.77 -9.49 14.65
N LYS A 155 -11.16 -8.42 15.18
CA LYS A 155 -11.77 -7.48 16.14
C LYS A 155 -12.41 -6.34 15.36
N LEU A 156 -13.53 -6.63 14.70
CA LEU A 156 -14.11 -5.75 13.69
C LEU A 156 -14.71 -4.47 14.30
N ASP A 157 -15.40 -4.55 15.43
CA ASP A 157 -16.00 -3.38 16.11
C ASP A 157 -14.93 -2.36 16.53
N ASP A 158 -13.83 -2.84 17.12
CA ASP A 158 -12.70 -1.99 17.47
C ASP A 158 -12.06 -1.37 16.22
N ALA A 159 -11.89 -2.16 15.15
CA ALA A 159 -11.35 -1.66 13.90
C ALA A 159 -12.21 -0.53 13.31
N ILE A 160 -13.55 -0.68 13.31
CA ILE A 160 -14.50 0.35 12.87
C ILE A 160 -14.27 1.64 13.65
N ASN A 161 -14.25 1.56 15.00
CA ASN A 161 -14.04 2.73 15.85
C ASN A 161 -12.74 3.48 15.50
N PHE A 162 -11.64 2.77 15.30
CA PHE A 162 -10.36 3.39 14.95
C PHE A 162 -10.34 3.95 13.51
N TYR A 163 -11.02 3.34 12.54
CA TYR A 163 -11.18 3.93 11.21
C TYR A 163 -12.02 5.21 11.24
N GLU A 164 -13.13 5.23 11.97
CA GLU A 164 -13.98 6.43 12.13
C GLU A 164 -13.23 7.58 12.80
N ARG A 165 -12.41 7.28 13.81
CA ARG A 165 -11.50 8.26 14.42
C ARG A 165 -10.45 8.75 13.42
N SER A 166 -9.91 7.88 12.57
CA SER A 166 -8.98 8.29 11.51
C SER A 166 -9.64 9.25 10.52
N ILE A 167 -10.88 8.97 10.12
CA ILE A 167 -11.67 9.84 9.22
C ILE A 167 -12.00 11.17 9.90
N SER A 168 -12.32 11.14 11.20
CA SER A 168 -12.58 12.35 11.98
C SER A 168 -11.35 13.24 12.12
N ALA A 169 -10.16 12.63 12.25
CA ALA A 169 -8.89 13.34 12.32
C ALA A 169 -8.47 13.96 10.98
N ASP A 170 -8.74 13.27 9.87
CA ASP A 170 -8.53 13.78 8.51
C ASP A 170 -9.62 13.27 7.56
N GLN A 171 -10.57 14.15 7.25
CA GLN A 171 -11.72 13.85 6.38
C GLN A 171 -11.31 13.58 4.92
N ASN A 172 -10.08 13.92 4.54
CA ASN A 172 -9.53 13.68 3.20
C ASN A 172 -8.62 12.44 3.17
N TYR A 173 -8.58 11.64 4.24
CA TYR A 173 -7.79 10.41 4.26
C TYR A 173 -8.55 9.23 3.65
N ALA A 174 -8.55 9.18 2.31
CA ALA A 174 -9.22 8.13 1.51
C ALA A 174 -8.92 6.68 1.95
N PRO A 175 -7.69 6.29 2.37
CA PRO A 175 -7.42 4.93 2.79
C PRO A 175 -8.27 4.44 3.97
N ALA A 176 -8.63 5.32 4.93
CA ALA A 176 -9.49 4.93 6.05
C ALA A 176 -10.92 4.63 5.59
N HIS A 177 -11.48 5.43 4.67
CA HIS A 177 -12.78 5.12 4.05
C HIS A 177 -12.75 3.77 3.33
N LYS A 178 -11.73 3.52 2.51
CA LYS A 178 -11.60 2.24 1.81
C LYS A 178 -11.52 1.06 2.79
N ASN A 179 -10.64 1.15 3.78
CA ASN A 179 -10.47 0.07 4.76
C ASN A 179 -11.73 -0.18 5.60
N LEU A 180 -12.49 0.86 5.92
CA LEU A 180 -13.78 0.73 6.61
C LEU A 180 -14.85 0.10 5.72
N ALA A 181 -14.86 0.44 4.41
CA ALA A 181 -15.71 -0.24 3.45
C ALA A 181 -15.42 -1.74 3.37
N ASP A 182 -14.16 -2.17 3.47
CA ASP A 182 -13.79 -3.60 3.55
C ASP A 182 -14.43 -4.30 4.75
N VAL A 183 -14.46 -3.63 5.90
CA VAL A 183 -15.03 -4.21 7.12
C VAL A 183 -16.53 -4.37 6.95
N TYR A 184 -17.21 -3.33 6.45
CA TYR A 184 -18.65 -3.38 6.20
C TYR A 184 -19.01 -4.44 5.15
N GLU A 185 -18.25 -4.53 4.04
CA GLU A 185 -18.44 -5.57 3.02
C GLU A 185 -18.31 -6.97 3.63
N THR A 186 -17.30 -7.20 4.48
CA THR A 186 -17.09 -8.50 5.15
C THR A 186 -18.22 -8.83 6.13
N SER A 187 -18.77 -7.81 6.81
CA SER A 187 -19.91 -7.96 7.73
C SER A 187 -21.27 -8.11 7.04
N GLY A 188 -21.33 -7.87 5.71
CA GLY A 188 -22.57 -7.91 4.93
C GLY A 188 -23.37 -6.61 4.89
N ASP A 189 -22.90 -5.53 5.53
CA ASP A 189 -23.49 -4.19 5.43
C ASP A 189 -23.07 -3.53 4.10
N VAL A 190 -23.82 -3.86 3.05
CA VAL A 190 -23.57 -3.38 1.68
C VAL A 190 -23.76 -1.87 1.56
N ASP A 191 -24.71 -1.29 2.29
CA ASP A 191 -25.01 0.13 2.17
C ASP A 191 -23.90 0.98 2.77
N SER A 192 -23.43 0.63 3.98
CA SER A 192 -22.28 1.29 4.60
C SER A 192 -21.01 1.08 3.78
N ALA A 193 -20.77 -0.14 3.28
CA ALA A 193 -19.64 -0.40 2.40
C ALA A 193 -19.66 0.50 1.15
N ARG A 194 -20.81 0.61 0.48
CA ARG A 194 -20.99 1.45 -0.71
C ARG A 194 -20.78 2.93 -0.42
N TYR A 195 -21.29 3.42 0.71
CA TYR A 195 -21.08 4.80 1.15
C TYR A 195 -19.58 5.11 1.32
N HIS A 196 -18.85 4.22 2.00
CA HIS A 196 -17.44 4.44 2.27
C HIS A 196 -16.56 4.28 1.02
N PHE A 197 -16.87 3.34 0.11
CA PHE A 197 -16.20 3.31 -1.19
C PHE A 197 -16.44 4.59 -1.99
N SER A 198 -17.70 5.04 -2.08
CA SER A 198 -18.04 6.28 -2.80
C SER A 198 -17.27 7.48 -2.25
N SER A 199 -17.12 7.54 -0.92
CA SER A 199 -16.30 8.56 -0.26
C SER A 199 -14.81 8.44 -0.62
N ALA A 200 -14.23 7.24 -0.57
CA ALA A 200 -12.84 7.00 -0.97
C ALA A 200 -12.58 7.36 -2.45
N ILE A 201 -13.53 7.05 -3.34
CA ILE A 201 -13.48 7.38 -4.77
C ILE A 201 -13.49 8.90 -4.96
N ARG A 202 -14.38 9.63 -4.28
CA ARG A 202 -14.51 11.09 -4.37
C ARG A 202 -13.25 11.81 -3.90
N ILE A 203 -12.61 11.33 -2.84
CA ILE A 203 -11.44 11.96 -2.22
C ILE A 203 -10.16 11.62 -2.99
N GLY A 204 -9.90 10.32 -3.22
CA GLY A 204 -8.59 9.83 -3.68
C GLY A 204 -8.57 9.34 -5.13
N HIS A 205 -9.72 9.29 -5.82
CA HIS A 205 -9.86 8.65 -7.13
C HIS A 205 -9.36 7.19 -7.14
N ASP A 206 -9.53 6.47 -6.03
CA ASP A 206 -9.03 5.09 -5.86
C ASP A 206 -9.73 4.14 -6.83
N VAL A 207 -8.97 3.67 -7.84
CA VAL A 207 -9.44 2.73 -8.87
C VAL A 207 -9.91 1.42 -8.26
N GLY A 208 -9.25 0.94 -7.21
CA GLY A 208 -9.62 -0.29 -6.54
C GLY A 208 -10.97 -0.20 -5.85
N ALA A 209 -11.23 0.93 -5.19
CA ALA A 209 -12.52 1.23 -4.58
C ALA A 209 -13.63 1.35 -5.64
N LYS A 210 -13.37 1.94 -6.82
CA LYS A 210 -14.34 1.99 -7.93
C LYS A 210 -14.78 0.60 -8.36
N ILE A 211 -13.81 -0.30 -8.56
CA ILE A 211 -14.10 -1.66 -9.02
C ILE A 211 -14.83 -2.45 -7.93
N ARG A 212 -14.41 -2.32 -6.66
CA ARG A 212 -15.10 -3.00 -5.55
C ARG A 212 -16.50 -2.50 -5.30
N GLU A 213 -16.74 -1.20 -5.38
CA GLU A 213 -18.09 -0.63 -5.32
C GLU A 213 -18.99 -1.22 -6.42
N ALA A 214 -18.46 -1.36 -7.64
CA ALA A 214 -19.22 -1.86 -8.78
C ALA A 214 -19.64 -3.33 -8.63
N ILE A 215 -18.79 -4.17 -8.02
CA ILE A 215 -19.04 -5.61 -7.83
C ILE A 215 -19.57 -5.96 -6.45
N LEU A 216 -19.94 -4.98 -5.63
CA LEU A 216 -20.42 -5.20 -4.27
C LEU A 216 -21.81 -5.86 -4.27
N LEU A 217 -21.93 -7.00 -3.58
CA LEU A 217 -23.14 -7.82 -3.46
C LEU A 217 -23.46 -8.11 -1.98
N PRO A 218 -24.74 -8.33 -1.62
CA PRO A 218 -25.11 -8.80 -0.29
C PRO A 218 -24.57 -10.22 -0.03
N VAL A 219 -24.14 -10.48 1.20
CA VAL A 219 -23.64 -11.80 1.61
C VAL A 219 -24.78 -12.82 1.63
N ILE A 220 -25.95 -12.41 2.14
CA ILE A 220 -27.17 -13.20 2.14
C ILE A 220 -28.24 -12.35 1.45
N PRO A 221 -28.68 -12.72 0.24
CA PRO A 221 -29.77 -12.02 -0.41
C PRO A 221 -31.12 -12.37 0.23
N ASP A 222 -32.00 -11.38 0.35
CA ASP A 222 -33.33 -11.51 0.96
C ASP A 222 -34.34 -12.18 0.01
N SER A 223 -34.12 -12.07 -1.31
CA SER A 223 -35.05 -12.57 -2.33
C SER A 223 -34.37 -12.75 -3.69
N LEU A 224 -35.03 -13.50 -4.57
CA LEU A 224 -34.63 -13.59 -5.97
C LEU A 224 -34.66 -12.22 -6.67
N ASP A 225 -35.63 -11.37 -6.36
CA ASP A 225 -35.72 -10.03 -6.95
C ASP A 225 -34.52 -9.17 -6.58
N GLN A 226 -34.07 -9.24 -5.31
CA GLN A 226 -32.86 -8.57 -4.86
C GLN A 226 -31.62 -9.10 -5.60
N ILE A 227 -31.50 -10.43 -5.78
CA ILE A 227 -30.41 -11.02 -6.58
C ILE A 227 -30.40 -10.43 -7.99
N LEU A 228 -31.54 -10.43 -8.67
CA LEU A 228 -31.67 -9.93 -10.04
C LEU A 228 -31.32 -8.44 -10.13
N GLU A 229 -31.76 -7.63 -9.16
CA GLU A 229 -31.45 -6.21 -9.06
C GLU A 229 -29.94 -5.95 -8.92
N TYR A 230 -29.28 -6.63 -7.98
CA TYR A 230 -27.83 -6.47 -7.78
C TYR A 230 -27.02 -6.95 -9.00
N ARG A 231 -27.44 -8.04 -9.64
CA ARG A 231 -26.80 -8.53 -10.88
C ARG A 231 -26.94 -7.53 -12.03
N HIS A 232 -28.13 -6.96 -12.21
CA HIS A 232 -28.37 -5.91 -13.21
C HIS A 232 -27.49 -4.68 -12.94
N LYS A 233 -27.53 -4.13 -11.71
CA LYS A 233 -26.71 -2.97 -11.30
C LYS A 233 -25.22 -3.23 -11.47
N THR A 234 -24.75 -4.43 -11.11
CA THR A 234 -23.34 -4.83 -11.28
C THR A 234 -22.96 -4.82 -12.76
N SER A 235 -23.80 -5.39 -13.62
CA SER A 235 -23.57 -5.37 -15.07
C SER A 235 -23.46 -3.95 -15.63
N GLU A 236 -24.40 -3.07 -15.28
CA GLU A 236 -24.39 -1.67 -15.74
C GLU A 236 -23.15 -0.90 -15.26
N ARG A 237 -22.77 -1.06 -13.99
CA ARG A 237 -21.57 -0.40 -13.44
C ARG A 237 -20.29 -0.88 -14.11
N LEU A 238 -20.19 -2.17 -14.43
CA LEU A 238 -19.04 -2.71 -15.16
C LEU A 238 -18.94 -2.16 -16.60
N ASP A 239 -20.08 -1.95 -17.27
CA ASP A 239 -20.10 -1.28 -18.58
C ASP A 239 -19.58 0.15 -18.48
N GLN A 240 -20.10 0.92 -17.51
CA GLN A 240 -19.67 2.29 -17.25
C GLN A 240 -18.17 2.41 -16.91
N LEU A 241 -17.62 1.45 -16.16
CA LEU A 241 -16.19 1.42 -15.85
C LEU A 241 -15.34 1.02 -17.05
N THR A 242 -15.84 0.13 -17.90
CA THR A 242 -15.11 -0.32 -19.11
C THR A 242 -14.91 0.81 -20.11
N ASP A 243 -15.84 1.75 -20.18
CA ASP A 243 -15.74 2.94 -21.03
C ASP A 243 -14.77 4.01 -20.49
N GLN A 244 -14.40 3.92 -19.20
CA GLN A 244 -13.42 4.82 -18.60
C GLN A 244 -11.99 4.37 -18.89
N LYS A 245 -11.07 5.34 -18.98
CA LYS A 245 -9.62 5.06 -19.05
C LYS A 245 -9.09 4.76 -17.65
N ILE A 246 -9.20 3.50 -17.24
CA ILE A 246 -8.71 3.00 -15.95
C ILE A 246 -7.35 2.33 -16.16
N ILE A 247 -6.41 2.56 -15.23
CA ILE A 247 -5.10 1.90 -15.21
C ILE A 247 -4.96 1.17 -13.88
N ILE A 248 -4.67 -0.13 -13.96
CA ILE A 248 -4.42 -1.01 -12.82
C ILE A 248 -2.98 -1.54 -12.94
N GLU A 249 -2.16 -1.24 -11.95
CA GLU A 249 -0.76 -1.65 -11.91
C GLU A 249 -0.59 -2.98 -11.18
N ASP A 250 -1.23 -3.10 -10.02
CA ASP A 250 -1.24 -4.30 -9.19
C ASP A 250 -2.68 -4.61 -8.78
N PRO A 251 -3.39 -5.44 -9.55
CA PRO A 251 -4.79 -5.78 -9.29
C PRO A 251 -5.00 -6.34 -7.88
N LEU A 252 -4.07 -7.16 -7.39
CA LEU A 252 -4.22 -7.80 -6.08
C LEU A 252 -4.06 -6.77 -4.96
N ARG A 253 -3.09 -5.87 -5.06
CA ARG A 253 -2.87 -4.85 -4.03
C ARG A 253 -3.94 -3.75 -4.07
N GLN A 254 -4.37 -3.35 -5.26
CA GLN A 254 -5.30 -2.24 -5.43
C GLN A 254 -6.75 -2.66 -5.18
N ILE A 255 -7.16 -3.82 -5.68
CA ILE A 255 -8.55 -4.28 -5.65
C ILE A 255 -8.73 -5.39 -4.61
N GLY A 256 -7.82 -6.36 -4.55
CA GLY A 256 -7.94 -7.54 -3.68
C GLY A 256 -8.56 -8.74 -4.40
N ALA A 257 -9.03 -9.72 -3.63
CA ALA A 257 -9.75 -10.87 -4.19
C ALA A 257 -11.12 -10.40 -4.71
N THR A 258 -11.51 -10.89 -5.88
CA THR A 258 -12.81 -10.56 -6.49
C THR A 258 -13.96 -11.26 -5.76
N ASN A 259 -15.17 -10.74 -5.97
CA ASN A 259 -16.37 -11.19 -5.29
C ASN A 259 -16.76 -12.63 -5.70
N PHE A 260 -16.71 -13.56 -4.75
CA PHE A 260 -17.12 -14.97 -4.93
C PHE A 260 -18.62 -15.19 -4.69
N LEU A 261 -19.33 -14.20 -4.15
CA LEU A 261 -20.73 -14.33 -3.74
C LEU A 261 -21.67 -14.60 -4.92
N MET A 262 -21.30 -14.12 -6.12
CA MET A 262 -22.10 -14.31 -7.33
C MET A 262 -22.39 -15.79 -7.63
N ALA A 263 -21.43 -16.67 -7.33
CA ALA A 263 -21.58 -18.11 -7.54
C ALA A 263 -22.66 -18.73 -6.64
N TYR A 264 -22.97 -18.14 -5.48
CA TYR A 264 -24.04 -18.63 -4.60
C TYR A 264 -25.43 -18.29 -5.10
N HIS A 265 -25.56 -17.41 -6.10
CA HIS A 265 -26.87 -17.09 -6.68
C HIS A 265 -27.44 -18.27 -7.50
N GLY A 266 -26.63 -19.25 -7.88
CA GLY A 266 -27.07 -20.43 -8.65
C GLY A 266 -27.53 -20.09 -10.07
N MET A 267 -27.02 -18.99 -10.64
CA MET A 267 -27.39 -18.47 -11.95
C MET A 267 -26.20 -18.51 -12.92
N ASP A 268 -26.44 -18.29 -14.21
CA ASP A 268 -25.36 -18.13 -15.19
C ASP A 268 -24.65 -16.78 -14.99
N ASP A 269 -23.38 -16.86 -14.57
CA ASP A 269 -22.50 -15.72 -14.29
C ASP A 269 -21.68 -15.29 -15.51
N CYS A 270 -21.74 -16.03 -16.63
CA CYS A 270 -20.85 -15.86 -17.77
C CYS A 270 -20.82 -14.41 -18.28
N LEU A 271 -21.98 -13.76 -18.40
CA LEU A 271 -22.07 -12.39 -18.89
C LEU A 271 -21.32 -11.39 -17.99
N ILE A 272 -21.60 -11.42 -16.69
CA ILE A 272 -21.02 -10.45 -15.74
C ILE A 272 -19.53 -10.73 -15.54
N GLN A 273 -19.14 -12.01 -15.45
CA GLN A 273 -17.74 -12.41 -15.34
C GLN A 273 -16.95 -12.02 -16.59
N SER A 274 -17.54 -12.12 -17.79
CA SER A 274 -16.91 -11.67 -19.03
C SER A 274 -16.70 -10.16 -19.06
N LYS A 275 -17.69 -9.38 -18.59
CA LYS A 275 -17.55 -7.91 -18.45
C LYS A 275 -16.41 -7.56 -17.50
N LEU A 276 -16.37 -8.21 -16.33
CA LEU A 276 -15.30 -8.01 -15.35
C LEU A 276 -13.92 -8.38 -15.93
N ALA A 277 -13.80 -9.53 -16.59
CA ALA A 277 -12.56 -9.95 -17.23
C ALA A 277 -12.09 -8.95 -18.30
N ASN A 278 -13.00 -8.48 -19.15
CA ASN A 278 -12.70 -7.47 -20.17
C ASN A 278 -12.22 -6.15 -19.56
N LEU A 279 -12.86 -5.69 -18.46
CA LEU A 279 -12.41 -4.53 -17.71
C LEU A 279 -10.97 -4.70 -17.22
N TYR A 280 -10.62 -5.85 -16.62
CA TYR A 280 -9.27 -6.14 -16.15
C TYR A 280 -8.24 -6.19 -17.28
N VAL A 281 -8.54 -6.88 -18.38
CA VAL A 281 -7.64 -7.01 -19.55
C VAL A 281 -7.38 -5.63 -20.17
N LYS A 282 -8.42 -4.80 -20.31
CA LYS A 282 -8.30 -3.44 -20.86
C LYS A 282 -7.53 -2.49 -19.92
N SER A 283 -7.69 -2.67 -18.60
CA SER A 283 -7.12 -1.77 -17.59
C SER A 283 -5.75 -2.19 -17.07
N CYS A 284 -5.35 -3.45 -17.29
CA CYS A 284 -4.08 -4.02 -16.85
C CYS A 284 -3.45 -4.85 -17.99
N SER A 285 -2.63 -4.20 -18.82
CA SER A 285 -1.99 -4.85 -19.98
C SER A 285 -1.14 -6.06 -19.59
N ALA A 286 -0.59 -6.08 -18.37
CA ALA A 286 0.17 -7.21 -17.83
C ALA A 286 -0.65 -8.50 -17.66
N LEU A 287 -1.98 -8.42 -17.63
CA LEU A 287 -2.88 -9.58 -17.60
C LEU A 287 -3.15 -10.15 -19.00
N SER A 288 -2.87 -9.39 -20.06
CA SER A 288 -3.15 -9.75 -21.46
C SER A 288 -1.95 -10.40 -22.17
N PHE A 289 -1.06 -11.05 -21.41
CA PHE A 289 0.11 -11.70 -22.00
C PHE A 289 -0.27 -13.04 -22.64
N GLU A 290 0.04 -13.17 -23.92
CA GLU A 290 0.03 -14.44 -24.64
C GLU A 290 1.47 -14.84 -24.97
N ALA A 291 1.86 -16.06 -24.61
CA ALA A 291 3.18 -16.57 -24.97
C ALA A 291 3.27 -16.76 -26.50
N PRO A 292 4.41 -16.42 -27.15
CA PRO A 292 4.52 -16.51 -28.61
C PRO A 292 4.20 -17.88 -29.21
N HIS A 293 4.49 -18.98 -28.49
CA HIS A 293 4.19 -20.34 -28.93
C HIS A 293 2.69 -20.69 -28.83
N CYS A 294 1.91 -19.95 -28.03
CA CYS A 294 0.46 -20.09 -27.92
C CYS A 294 -0.28 -19.30 -29.02
N ALA A 295 0.27 -18.19 -29.50
CA ALA A 295 -0.37 -17.30 -30.48
C ALA A 295 -0.70 -17.95 -31.84
N LYS A 296 -0.12 -19.12 -32.12
CA LYS A 296 -0.36 -19.91 -33.34
C LYS A 296 -0.93 -21.29 -33.04
N TRP A 297 -1.41 -21.50 -31.81
CA TRP A 297 -1.94 -22.79 -31.40
C TRP A 297 -3.18 -23.12 -32.20
N THR A 298 -3.08 -24.19 -32.99
CA THR A 298 -4.22 -24.84 -33.62
C THR A 298 -4.47 -26.16 -32.87
N PRO A 299 -5.72 -26.52 -32.58
CA PRO A 299 -6.02 -27.83 -32.04
C PRO A 299 -5.73 -28.88 -33.12
N GLU A 300 -4.50 -29.40 -33.15
CA GLU A 300 -4.02 -30.33 -34.19
C GLU A 300 -4.70 -31.72 -34.12
N ARG A 301 -5.51 -32.00 -33.09
CA ARG A 301 -6.00 -33.35 -32.81
C ARG A 301 -7.45 -33.35 -32.33
N ALA A 302 -8.37 -33.43 -33.28
CA ALA A 302 -9.78 -33.70 -32.97
C ALA A 302 -9.90 -35.05 -32.22
N GLY A 303 -10.43 -35.02 -30.99
CA GLY A 303 -10.69 -36.21 -30.18
C GLY A 303 -9.67 -36.51 -29.06
N GLU A 304 -8.57 -35.75 -28.94
CA GLU A 304 -7.65 -35.89 -27.80
C GLU A 304 -8.06 -35.02 -26.59
N LYS A 305 -7.82 -35.52 -25.38
CA LYS A 305 -8.03 -34.75 -24.13
C LYS A 305 -6.85 -33.81 -23.90
N TYR A 306 -7.10 -32.50 -23.98
CA TYR A 306 -6.11 -31.50 -23.63
C TYR A 306 -5.86 -31.45 -22.11
N LYS A 307 -4.60 -31.29 -21.71
CA LYS A 307 -4.22 -30.98 -20.33
C LYS A 307 -3.98 -29.48 -20.23
N ILE A 308 -4.88 -28.79 -19.54
CA ILE A 308 -4.74 -27.37 -19.25
C ILE A 308 -4.10 -27.23 -17.87
N GLY A 309 -2.99 -26.49 -17.79
CA GLY A 309 -2.33 -26.12 -16.54
C GLY A 309 -2.44 -24.63 -16.31
N PHE A 310 -2.64 -24.22 -15.06
CA PHE A 310 -2.64 -22.81 -14.67
C PHE A 310 -1.51 -22.55 -13.69
N VAL A 311 -0.72 -21.51 -13.96
CA VAL A 311 0.29 -20.99 -13.03
C VAL A 311 -0.02 -19.52 -12.83
N SER A 312 -0.20 -19.10 -11.57
CA SER A 312 -0.48 -17.71 -11.23
C SER A 312 0.44 -17.24 -10.12
N LYS A 313 1.09 -16.09 -10.33
CA LYS A 313 1.79 -15.38 -9.25
C LYS A 313 0.83 -14.91 -8.14
N PHE A 314 -0.48 -14.88 -8.42
CA PHE A 314 -1.52 -14.40 -7.53
C PHE A 314 -2.11 -15.47 -6.61
N PHE A 315 -1.68 -16.74 -6.70
CA PHE A 315 -2.19 -17.76 -5.78
C PHE A 315 -1.66 -17.62 -4.34
N PHE A 316 -0.67 -16.76 -4.04
CA PHE A 316 -0.17 -16.40 -2.70
C PHE A 316 -0.52 -17.37 -1.55
N ASN A 317 -1.43 -16.98 -0.65
CA ASN A 317 -1.80 -17.74 0.54
C ASN A 317 -2.97 -18.73 0.29
N HIS A 318 -3.39 -18.86 -0.97
CA HIS A 318 -4.46 -19.76 -1.40
C HIS A 318 -4.01 -21.21 -1.27
N THR A 319 -4.95 -22.09 -0.92
CA THR A 319 -4.69 -23.52 -0.70
C THR A 319 -4.02 -24.17 -1.92
N ILE A 320 -4.40 -23.78 -3.15
CA ILE A 320 -3.77 -24.26 -4.39
C ILE A 320 -2.29 -23.89 -4.49
N GLN A 321 -1.86 -22.71 -4.03
CA GLN A 321 -0.44 -22.36 -3.99
C GLN A 321 0.32 -23.24 -3.00
N ARG A 322 -0.24 -23.43 -1.80
CA ARG A 322 0.40 -24.22 -0.74
C ARG A 322 0.67 -25.65 -1.19
N LEU A 323 -0.28 -26.23 -1.93
CA LEU A 323 -0.17 -27.57 -2.53
C LEU A 323 0.86 -27.63 -3.67
N ASN A 324 1.07 -26.53 -4.40
CA ASN A 324 1.94 -26.49 -5.59
C ASN A 324 3.27 -25.74 -5.38
N LYS A 325 3.61 -25.36 -4.14
CA LYS A 325 4.77 -24.50 -3.84
C LYS A 325 6.09 -25.06 -4.36
N GLY A 326 6.27 -26.39 -4.39
CA GLY A 326 7.47 -27.05 -4.92
C GLY A 326 7.47 -27.28 -6.44
N LEU A 327 6.29 -27.32 -7.07
CA LEU A 327 6.13 -27.62 -8.49
C LEU A 327 6.68 -26.50 -9.37
N ILE A 328 6.42 -25.24 -9.01
CA ILE A 328 6.82 -24.07 -9.79
C ILE A 328 8.36 -23.94 -9.88
N PHE A 329 9.09 -24.26 -8.80
CA PHE A 329 10.56 -24.21 -8.80
C PHE A 329 11.22 -25.25 -9.70
N GLY A 330 10.53 -26.37 -9.97
CA GLY A 330 11.01 -27.44 -10.83
C GLY A 330 10.61 -27.30 -12.30
N LEU A 331 9.87 -26.25 -12.68
CA LEU A 331 9.49 -26.05 -14.07
C LEU A 331 10.71 -25.67 -14.92
N PRO A 332 10.94 -26.33 -16.07
CA PRO A 332 11.98 -25.93 -17.02
C PRO A 332 11.78 -24.47 -17.43
N ARG A 333 12.84 -23.67 -17.37
CA ARG A 333 12.80 -22.25 -17.77
C ARG A 333 13.08 -22.04 -19.26
N ASP A 334 13.43 -23.13 -19.95
CA ASP A 334 14.03 -23.10 -21.29
C ASP A 334 13.07 -23.63 -22.37
N ARG A 335 11.74 -23.60 -22.14
CA ARG A 335 10.74 -24.02 -23.14
C ARG A 335 9.62 -23.00 -23.29
#